data_AF-A0A956W3F9-F1
#
_entry.id   AF-A0A956W3F9-F1
#
_cell.length_a   1.000
_cell.length_b   1.000
_cell.length_c   1.000
_cell.angle_alpha   90.00
_cell.angle_beta   90.00
_cell.angle_gamma   90.00
#
_symmetry.space_group_name_H-M   'P 1'
#
loop_
_entity.id
_entity.type
_entity.pdbx_description
1 polymer ?
#
loop_
_entity_poly.entity_id
_entity_poly.type
_entity_poly.pdbx_seq_one_letter_code
_entity_poly.pdbx_strand_id
1 'polypeptide(L)' 'MAATPAVKLTGRRRAAALLITLGKERSAEVLRHLSDEDIERLTWEISALGELQPEARRDALEAFEEAAVA' A
#
# COMPACT_ATOMS: atom_id res chain seq x y z
N MET A 1 -12.42 14.15 22.97
CA MET A 1 -11.63 12.95 22.67
C MET A 1 -10.82 13.25 21.43
N ALA A 2 -9.50 13.29 21.55
CA ALA A 2 -8.59 13.72 20.50
C ALA A 2 -8.68 12.75 19.30
N ALA A 3 -8.90 13.28 18.11
CA ALA A 3 -8.76 12.52 16.88
C ALA A 3 -7.32 11.99 16.84
N THR A 4 -7.15 10.67 16.96
CA THR A 4 -5.91 9.99 16.65
C THR A 4 -5.47 10.49 15.27
N PRO A 5 -4.23 10.99 15.08
CA PRO A 5 -3.79 11.36 13.76
C PRO A 5 -3.86 10.09 12.92
N ALA A 6 -4.85 10.00 12.02
CA ALA A 6 -4.86 8.99 10.99
C ALA A 6 -3.47 9.06 10.37
N VAL A 7 -2.68 8.01 10.53
CA VAL A 7 -1.37 7.91 9.90
C VAL A 7 -1.66 7.89 8.41
N LYS A 8 -1.76 9.09 7.82
CA LYS A 8 -2.08 9.25 6.40
C LYS A 8 -0.88 8.69 5.66
N LEU A 9 -1.03 7.45 5.21
CA LEU A 9 -0.04 6.81 4.40
C LEU A 9 0.14 7.69 3.14
N THR A 10 1.39 8.00 2.81
CA THR A 10 1.70 8.66 1.53
C THR A 10 1.26 7.75 0.38
N GLY A 11 1.04 8.28 -0.83
CA GLY A 11 0.59 7.46 -1.96
C GLY A 11 1.44 6.20 -2.19
N ARG A 12 2.77 6.33 -2.04
CA ARG A 12 3.72 5.21 -2.11
C ARG A 12 3.55 4.18 -0.98
N ARG A 13 3.41 4.64 0.26
CA ARG A 13 3.17 3.73 1.40
C ARG A 13 1.81 3.03 1.31
N ARG A 14 0.79 3.70 0.77
CA ARG A 14 -0.51 3.07 0.48
C ARG A 14 -0.39 1.98 -0.58
N ALA A 15 0.33 2.25 -1.67
CA ALA A 15 0.59 1.25 -2.69
C ALA A 15 1.34 0.03 -2.12
N ALA A 16 2.38 0.25 -1.32
CA ALA A 16 3.09 -0.82 -0.63
C ALA A 16 2.18 -1.62 0.34
N ALA A 17 1.34 -0.93 1.12
CA ALA A 17 0.38 -1.57 2.01
C ALA A 17 -0.68 -2.39 1.27
N LEU A 18 -1.14 -1.90 0.11
CA LEU A 18 -2.04 -2.64 -0.77
C LEU A 18 -1.36 -3.90 -1.31
N LEU A 19 -0.11 -3.82 -1.77
CA LEU A 19 0.64 -4.98 -2.25
C LEU A 19 0.86 -6.04 -1.16
N ILE A 20 1.12 -5.63 0.08
CA ILE A 20 1.20 -6.57 1.21
C ILE A 20 -0.18 -7.20 1.48
N THR A 21 -1.25 -6.43 1.31
CA THR A 21 -2.63 -6.88 1.52
C THR A 21 -3.10 -7.88 0.48
N LEU A 22 -2.74 -7.68 -0.78
CA LEU A 22 -3.03 -8.55 -1.91
C LEU A 22 -2.27 -9.89 -1.83
N GLY A 23 -1.15 -9.92 -1.10
CA GLY A 23 -0.28 -11.09 -0.99
C GLY A 23 0.59 -11.30 -2.21
N LYS A 24 1.54 -12.24 -2.09
CA LYS A 24 2.65 -12.43 -3.05
C LYS A 24 2.19 -12.64 -4.49
N GLU A 25 1.22 -13.51 -4.70
CA GLU A 25 0.77 -13.92 -6.04
C GLU A 25 0.15 -12.75 -6.81
N ARG A 26 -0.85 -12.10 -6.19
CA ARG A 26 -1.55 -10.95 -6.79
C ARG A 26 -0.63 -9.74 -6.94
N SER A 27 0.28 -9.52 -6.01
CA SER A 27 1.24 -8.42 -6.10
C SER A 27 2.26 -8.62 -7.22
N ALA A 28 2.69 -9.86 -7.49
CA ALA A 28 3.53 -10.16 -8.65
C ALA A 28 2.82 -9.89 -9.99
N GLU A 29 1.49 -10.02 -10.03
CA GLU A 29 0.67 -9.60 -11.18
C GLU A 29 0.68 -8.09 -11.37
N VAL A 30 0.68 -7.30 -10.30
CA VAL A 30 0.73 -5.83 -10.38
C VAL A 30 2.14 -5.34 -10.74
N LEU A 31 3.16 -5.86 -10.05
CA LEU A 31 4.54 -5.39 -10.18
C LEU A 31 5.10 -5.57 -11.60
N ARG A 32 4.67 -6.59 -12.36
CA ARG A 32 5.14 -6.81 -13.75
C ARG A 32 4.75 -5.71 -14.73
N HIS A 33 3.77 -4.87 -14.36
CA HIS A 33 3.31 -3.76 -15.19
C HIS A 33 4.01 -2.45 -14.85
N LEU A 34 4.89 -2.44 -13.86
CA LEU A 34 5.61 -1.27 -13.40
C LEU A 34 7.04 -1.25 -13.97
N SER A 35 7.64 -0.06 -13.94
CA SER A 35 9.06 0.10 -14.27
C SER A 35 9.95 -0.48 -13.17
N ASP A 36 11.18 -0.87 -13.51
CA ASP A 36 12.17 -1.37 -12.53
C ASP A 36 12.39 -0.39 -11.38
N GLU A 37 12.40 0.92 -11.69
CA GLU A 37 12.54 1.98 -10.70
C GLU A 37 11.36 2.03 -9.72
N ASP A 38 10.13 1.86 -10.22
CA ASP A 38 8.94 1.82 -9.37
C ASP A 38 8.87 0.54 -8.54
N ILE A 39 9.29 -0.60 -9.10
CA ILE A 39 9.41 -1.87 -8.38
C ILE A 39 10.40 -1.72 -7.22
N GLU A 40 11.57 -1.13 -7.45
CA GLU A 40 12.58 -0.91 -6.42
C GLU A 40 12.04 -0.02 -5.29
N ARG A 41 11.43 1.12 -5.64
CA ARG A 41 10.82 2.04 -4.67
C ARG A 41 9.72 1.36 -3.85
N LEU A 42 8.83 0.59 -4.48
CA LEU A 42 7.76 -0.11 -3.78
C LEU A 42 8.29 -1.22 -2.89
N THR A 43 9.29 -1.98 -3.36
CA THR A 43 9.95 -3.04 -2.57
C THR A 43 10.65 -2.46 -1.34
N TRP A 44 11.28 -1.28 -1.48
CA TRP A 44 11.87 -0.55 -0.37
C TRP A 44 10.80 -0.14 0.65
N GLU A 45 9.69 0.44 0.22
CA GLU A 45 8.59 0.84 1.11
C GLU A 45 7.93 -0.38 1.79
N ILE A 46 7.77 -1.49 1.08
CA ILE A 46 7.27 -2.75 1.66
C ILE A 46 8.18 -3.20 2.82
N SER A 47 9.50 -3.13 2.60
CA SER A 47 10.49 -3.48 3.63
C SER A 47 10.47 -2.49 4.81
N ALA A 48 10.23 -1.21 4.54
CA ALA A 48 10.16 -0.15 5.55
C ALA A 48 8.86 -0.18 6.39
N LEU A 49 7.76 -0.69 5.82
CA LEU A 49 6.47 -0.79 6.52
C LEU A 49 6.45 -1.90 7.58
N GLY A 50 7.22 -2.98 7.37
CA GLY A 50 7.27 -4.09 8.32
C GLY A 50 5.89 -4.71 8.58
N GLU A 51 5.51 -4.85 9.85
CA GLU A 51 4.20 -5.38 10.24
C GLU A 51 3.10 -4.34 10.08
N LEU A 52 2.11 -4.67 9.25
CA LEU A 52 1.02 -3.77 8.91
C LEU A 52 -0.11 -3.85 9.92
N GLN A 53 -0.33 -2.75 10.64
CA GLN A 53 -1.45 -2.61 11.56
C GLN A 53 -2.80 -2.74 10.83
N PRO A 54 -3.84 -3.31 11.47
CA PRO A 54 -5.16 -3.48 10.86
C PRO A 54 -5.76 -2.19 10.29
N GLU A 55 -5.54 -1.06 10.95
CA GLU A 55 -6.03 0.25 10.52
C GLU A 55 -5.38 0.72 9.22
N ALA A 56 -4.07 0.49 9.08
CA ALA A 56 -3.31 0.84 7.87
C ALA A 56 -3.69 -0.05 6.68
N ARG A 57 -4.01 -1.33 6.93
CA ARG A 57 -4.55 -2.24 5.93
C ARG A 57 -5.92 -1.75 5.42
N ARG A 58 -6.77 -1.31 6.33
CA ARG A 58 -8.10 -0.78 6.00
C ARG A 58 -8.00 0.53 5.20
N ASP A 59 -7.16 1.47 5.62
CA ASP A 59 -6.93 2.74 4.91
C ASP A 59 -6.42 2.53 3.47
N ALA A 60 -5.54 1.54 3.27
CA ALA A 60 -5.04 1.20 1.94
C ALA A 60 -6.14 0.62 1.01
N LEU A 61 -7.06 -0.18 1.56
CA LEU A 61 -8.19 -0.72 0.80
C LEU A 61 -9.23 0.35 0.46
N GLU A 62 -9.65 1.14 1.44
CA GLU A 62 -10.63 2.23 1.24
C GLU A 62 -10.13 3.23 0.19
N ALA A 63 -8.85 3.62 0.26
CA ALA A 63 -8.25 4.53 -0.72
C ALA A 63 -8.15 3.92 -2.14
N PHE A 64 -7.95 2.60 -2.24
CA PHE A 64 -7.93 1.93 -3.54
C PHE A 64 -9.32 1.85 -4.16
N GLU A 65 -10.34 1.54 -3.35
CA GLU A 65 -11.75 1.55 -3.80
C GLU A 65 -12.15 2.93 -4.32
N GLU A 66 -11.80 4.00 -3.61
CA GLU A 66 -12.05 5.38 -4.06
C GLU A 66 -11.33 5.69 -5.38
N ALA A 67 -10.08 5.25 -5.54
CA ALA A 67 -9.30 5.48 -6.76
C ALA A 67 -9.75 4.62 -7.97
N ALA A 68 -10.32 3.42 -7.74
CA ALA A 68 -10.76 2.52 -8.79
C ALA A 68 -12.17 2.86 -9.33
N VAL A 69 -12.97 3.58 -8.55
CA VAL A 69 -14.32 4.02 -8.91
C VAL A 69 -14.33 5.40 -9.60
N ALA A 70 -13.22 6.14 -9.51
CA ALA A 70 -13.01 7.45 -10.16
C ALA A 70 -12.52 7.32 -11.61
#